data_AF-T0DCM3-F1
#
_entry.id   AF-T0DCM3-F1
#
_cell.length_a   1.000
_cell.length_b   1.000
_cell.length_c   1.000
_cell.angle_alpha   90.00
_cell.angle_beta   90.00
_cell.angle_gamma   90.00
#
_symmetry.space_group_name_H-M   'P 1'
#
loop_
_entity.id
_entity.type
_entity.pdbx_description
1 polymer ?
#
loop_
_entity_poly.entity_id
_entity_poly.type
_entity_poly.pdbx_seq_one_letter_code
_entity_poly.pdbx_strand_id
1 'polypeptide(L)' 'MPFRATFAAELNRLAGTNVEVAFDNTIVDGTIAFASAGVLGLVQSTGGYTPTNQTTFIAINAIDFVRLLNV' A
#
# COMPACT_ATOMS: atom_id res chain seq x y z
N MET A 1 -12.00 3.13 -17.90
CA MET A 1 -11.79 2.13 -16.83
C MET A 1 -12.34 2.71 -15.53
N PRO A 2 -13.03 1.95 -14.67
CA PRO A 2 -13.42 2.44 -13.35
C PRO A 2 -12.15 2.81 -12.56
N PHE A 3 -12.18 3.93 -11.82
CA PHE A 3 -11.05 4.46 -11.05
C PHE A 3 -10.33 3.37 -10.24
N ARG A 4 -11.09 2.51 -9.54
CA ARG A 4 -10.55 1.42 -8.71
C ARG A 4 -9.63 0.46 -9.47
N ALA A 5 -10.00 0.07 -10.70
CA ALA A 5 -9.19 -0.84 -11.50
C ALA A 5 -7.91 -0.16 -12.00
N THR A 6 -8.01 1.12 -12.38
CA THR A 6 -6.87 1.92 -12.83
C THR A 6 -5.89 2.18 -11.67
N PHE A 7 -6.43 2.50 -10.49
CA PHE A 7 -5.63 2.74 -9.29
C PHE A 7 -4.93 1.48 -8.82
N ALA A 8 -5.62 0.33 -8.79
CA ALA A 8 -4.99 -0.96 -8.49
C ALA A 8 -3.88 -1.30 -9.49
N ALA A 9 -4.10 -1.08 -10.78
CA ALA A 9 -3.10 -1.33 -11.81
C ALA A 9 -1.86 -0.44 -11.64
N GLU A 10 -2.05 0.83 -11.28
CA GLU A 10 -0.94 1.76 -11.04
C GLU A 10 -0.16 1.38 -9.77
N LEU A 11 -0.83 1.03 -8.67
CA LEU A 11 -0.16 0.53 -7.47
C LEU A 11 0.64 -0.75 -7.77
N ASN A 12 0.09 -1.66 -8.58
CA ASN A 12 0.79 -2.89 -8.94
C ASN A 12 2.01 -2.63 -9.85
N ARG A 13 1.94 -1.61 -10.71
CA ARG A 13 3.07 -1.14 -11.52
C ARG A 13 4.21 -0.59 -10.65
N LEU A 14 3.87 -0.11 -9.45
CA LEU A 14 4.78 0.44 -8.44
C LEU A 14 5.23 -0.62 -7.40
N ALA A 15 4.99 -1.91 -7.64
CA ALA A 15 5.50 -2.97 -6.76
C ALA A 15 7.03 -2.86 -6.59
N GLY A 16 7.49 -3.04 -5.35
CA GLY A 16 8.88 -2.83 -4.93
C GLY A 16 9.23 -1.39 -4.54
N THR A 17 8.33 -0.42 -4.71
CA THR A 17 8.57 0.97 -4.26
C THR A 17 8.12 1.19 -2.82
N ASN A 18 8.82 2.09 -2.13
CA ASN A 18 8.47 2.51 -0.78
C ASN A 18 7.44 3.63 -0.81
N VAL A 19 6.37 3.43 -0.05
CA VAL A 19 5.22 4.33 0.01
C VAL A 19 4.75 4.53 1.43
N GLU A 20 4.14 5.69 1.65
CA GLU A 20 3.26 5.98 2.78
C GLU A 20 1.82 5.78 2.31
N VAL A 21 1.01 5.06 3.09
CA VAL A 21 -0.40 4.79 2.81
C VAL A 21 -1.24 5.25 3.99
N ALA A 22 -2.22 6.12 3.73
CA ALA A 22 -3.23 6.50 4.71
C ALA A 22 -4.53 5.70 4.47
N PHE A 23 -5.03 5.08 5.54
CA PHE A 23 -6.31 4.38 5.57
C PHE A 23 -6.81 4.29 7.03
N ASP A 24 -8.14 4.31 7.23
CA ASP A 24 -8.77 4.08 8.54
C ASP A 24 -8.11 4.86 9.70
N ASN A 25 -7.90 6.17 9.50
CA ASN A 25 -7.23 7.09 10.44
C ASN A 25 -5.79 6.71 10.85
N THR A 26 -5.16 5.83 10.09
CA THR A 26 -3.80 5.36 10.32
C THR A 26 -2.94 5.68 9.10
N ILE A 27 -1.66 5.96 9.34
CA ILE A 27 -0.65 6.09 8.31
C ILE A 27 0.36 4.97 8.53
N VAL A 28 0.68 4.23 7.46
CA VAL A 28 1.70 3.18 7.48
C VAL A 28 2.68 3.39 6.35
N ASP A 29 3.95 3.15 6.63
CA ASP A 29 5.01 3.13 5.64
C ASP A 29 5.39 1.70 5.30
N GLY A 30 5.70 1.45 4.03
CA GLY A 30 6.09 0.12 3.59
C GLY A 30 6.47 0.03 2.12
N THR A 31 6.84 -1.17 1.71
CA THR A 31 7.09 -1.51 0.32
C THR A 31 5.85 -2.16 -0.29
N ILE A 32 5.40 -1.69 -1.46
CA ILE A 32 4.30 -2.33 -2.19
C ILE A 32 4.75 -3.74 -2.61
N ALA A 33 4.08 -4.78 -2.13
CA ALA A 33 4.29 -6.14 -2.60
C ALA A 33 3.50 -6.43 -3.87
N PHE A 34 2.22 -6.07 -3.88
CA PHE A 34 1.31 -6.23 -5.02
C PHE A 34 0.05 -5.37 -4.83
N ALA A 35 -0.70 -5.15 -5.92
CA ALA A 35 -2.08 -4.67 -5.83
C ALA A 35 -2.97 -5.42 -6.83
N SER A 36 -3.87 -6.26 -6.32
CA SER A 36 -4.73 -7.10 -7.15
C SER A 36 -6.03 -7.45 -6.43
N ALA A 37 -7.07 -7.82 -7.18
CA ALA A 37 -8.38 -8.22 -6.64
C ALA A 37 -9.02 -7.21 -5.65
N GLY A 38 -8.65 -5.92 -5.72
CA GLY A 38 -9.16 -4.90 -4.80
C GLY A 38 -8.39 -4.77 -3.49
N VAL A 39 -7.22 -5.42 -3.37
CA VAL A 39 -6.37 -5.41 -2.18
C VAL A 39 -4.97 -4.92 -2.55
N LEU A 40 -4.40 -4.07 -1.71
CA LEU A 40 -2.99 -3.70 -1.67
C LEU A 40 -2.30 -4.55 -0.61
N GLY A 41 -1.28 -5.30 -1.01
CA GLY A 41 -0.34 -5.94 -0.08
C GLY A 41 0.84 -5.00 0.16
N LEU A 42 1.05 -4.58 1.41
CA LEU A 42 2.13 -3.70 1.82
C LEU A 42 3.02 -4.40 2.85
N VAL A 43 4.31 -4.54 2.56
CA VAL A 43 5.29 -5.01 3.54
C VAL A 43 5.71 -3.82 4.39
N GLN A 44 5.32 -3.78 5.66
CA GLN A 44 5.53 -2.59 6.49
C GLN A 44 7.02 -2.37 6.79
N SER A 45 7.47 -1.13 6.62
CA SER A 45 8.79 -0.63 7.02
C SER A 45 8.79 -0.34 8.52
N THR A 46 8.59 -1.37 9.36
CA THR A 46 8.72 -1.36 10.84
C THR A 46 8.29 -0.07 11.59
N GLY A 47 7.14 -0.13 12.27
CA GLY A 47 6.82 0.75 13.39
C GLY A 47 6.79 -0.03 14.70
N GLY A 48 7.82 0.11 15.56
CA GLY A 48 7.82 -0.45 16.91
C GLY A 48 7.86 -1.99 17.02
N TYR A 49 6.92 -2.59 17.77
CA TYR A 49 6.85 -4.03 18.09
C TYR A 49 6.35 -4.92 16.93
N THR A 50 6.13 -4.36 15.74
CA THR A 50 5.65 -5.12 14.59
C THR A 50 6.77 -6.02 14.05
N PRO A 51 6.52 -7.33 13.85
CA PRO A 51 7.49 -8.24 13.25
C PRO A 51 7.99 -7.72 11.91
N THR A 52 9.30 -7.84 11.69
CA THR A 52 9.90 -7.57 10.38
C THR A 52 9.23 -8.44 9.31
N ASN A 53 9.00 -7.87 8.13
CA ASN A 53 8.36 -8.52 6.98
C ASN A 53 6.86 -8.88 7.14
N GLN A 54 6.14 -8.28 8.09
CA GLN A 54 4.68 -8.39 8.11
C GLN A 54 4.07 -7.74 6.86
N THR A 55 3.19 -8.47 6.17
CA THR A 55 2.36 -7.92 5.09
C THR A 55 1.03 -7.46 5.65
N THR A 56 0.74 -6.17 5.50
CA THR A 56 -0.58 -5.59 5.75
C THR A 56 -1.39 -5.66 4.45
N PHE A 57 -2.62 -6.19 4.55
CA PHE A 57 -3.56 -6.22 3.44
C PHE A 57 -4.55 -5.08 3.62
N ILE A 58 -4.53 -4.12 2.69
CA ILE A 58 -5.34 -2.91 2.74
C ILE A 58 -6.35 -2.99 1.61
N ALA A 59 -7.64 -2.82 1.92
CA ALA A 59 -8.66 -2.75 0.89
C ALA A 59 -8.49 -1.46 0.08
N ILE A 60 -8.43 -1.55 -1.25
CA ILE A 60 -8.14 -0.40 -2.12
C ILE A 60 -9.20 0.72 -1.97
N ASN A 61 -10.42 0.37 -1.59
CA ASN A 61 -11.51 1.32 -1.33
C ASN A 61 -11.40 2.03 0.03
N ALA A 62 -10.54 1.56 0.93
CA ALA A 62 -10.29 2.18 2.23
C ALA A 62 -9.09 3.13 2.21
N ILE A 63 -8.37 3.22 1.07
CA ILE A 63 -7.18 4.06 0.92
C ILE A 63 -7.62 5.51 0.69
N ASP A 64 -7.16 6.40 1.55
CA ASP A 64 -7.37 7.85 1.41
C ASP A 64 -6.34 8.44 0.45
N PHE A 65 -5.05 8.11 0.63
CA PHE A 65 -3.98 8.46 -0.31
C PHE A 65 -2.78 7.50 -0.24
N VAL A 66 -1.94 7.58 -1.28
CA VAL A 66 -0.62 6.93 -1.36
C VAL A 66 0.42 7.96 -1.76
N ARG A 67 1.51 8.06 -1.02
CA ARG A 67 2.64 8.97 -1.30
C ARG A 67 3.92 8.17 -1.50
N LEU A 68 4.65 8.44 -2.60
CA LEU A 68 5.97 7.86 -2.84
C LEU A 68 7.01 8.49 -1.91
N LEU A 69 7.83 7.68 -1.23
CA LEU A 69 8.80 8.18 -0.26
C LEU A 69 10.22 8.39 -0.83
N ASN A 70 10.55 7.81 -1.98
CA ASN A 70 11.86 7.95 -2.64
C ASN A 70 11.68 8.10 -4.16
N VAL A 71 11.43 9.31 -4.63
CA VAL A 71 11.35 9.66 -6.06
C VAL A 71 12.60 10.40 -6.51
#